data_AF-A0A2D0JLG4-F1
#
_entry.id   AF-A0A2D0JLG4-F1
#
_cell.length_a   1.000
_cell.length_b   1.000
_cell.length_c   1.000
_cell.angle_alpha   90.00
_cell.angle_beta   90.00
_cell.angle_gamma   90.00
#
_symmetry.space_group_name_H-M   'P 1'
#
loop_
_entity.id
_entity.type
_entity.pdbx_description
1 polymer ?
#
loop_
_entity_poly.entity_id
_entity_poly.type
_entity_poly.pdbx_seq_one_letter_code
_entity_poly.pdbx_strand_id
1 'polypeptide(L)'
;MHTLLGYSEINTMITYEDLQNAAEEASEKKFSHAEILRKCVGNFIEYYHQSLAIAANPTFCNHKGEEMQIITLGVSEHNVFKEKYLHELKLSDDFTLSFMLKTVIAMKGVHHTWIASPITISMNSDVVTFTFNDNSETKSCRIPQGNTLAIYSEAADMLKMITMNIIKQTAPK
;
A
#
# COMPACT_ATOMS: atom_id res chain seq x y z
N MET A 1 69.30 -8.03 0.84
CA MET A 1 67.86 -7.88 1.14
C MET A 1 67.66 -6.58 1.88
N HIS A 2 66.87 -5.66 1.33
CA HIS A 2 65.93 -4.78 2.05
C HIS A 2 65.35 -3.78 1.04
N THR A 3 64.23 -4.17 0.43
CA THR A 3 63.33 -3.24 -0.25
C THR A 3 62.20 -2.97 0.74
N LEU A 4 62.17 -1.76 1.28
CA LEU A 4 61.08 -1.24 2.09
C LEU A 4 59.81 -1.22 1.22
N LEU A 5 58.87 -2.12 1.52
CA LEU A 5 57.49 -2.02 1.06
C LEU A 5 56.88 -0.82 1.78
N GLY A 6 56.79 0.30 1.07
CA GLY A 6 56.01 1.46 1.52
C GLY A 6 54.54 1.08 1.52
N TYR A 7 54.00 0.76 2.69
CA TYR A 7 52.57 0.74 2.93
C TYR A 7 52.06 2.18 2.85
N SER A 8 51.25 2.49 1.85
CA SER A 8 50.24 3.54 2.01
C SER A 8 48.88 2.85 2.12
N GLU A 9 48.54 2.41 3.33
CA GLU A 9 47.13 2.22 3.66
C GLU A 9 46.51 3.62 3.65
N ILE A 10 45.78 3.93 2.57
CA ILE A 10 44.89 5.08 2.55
C ILE A 10 43.75 4.72 3.49
N ASN A 11 43.92 5.02 4.78
CA ASN A 11 42.83 5.08 5.73
C ASN A 11 42.05 6.34 5.39
N THR A 12 41.11 6.22 4.45
CA THR A 12 40.18 7.30 4.12
C THR A 12 39.39 7.60 5.40
N MET A 13 39.77 8.67 6.09
CA MET A 13 39.10 9.11 7.30
C MET A 13 37.72 9.61 6.90
N ILE A 14 36.68 8.85 7.24
CA ILE A 14 35.28 9.27 7.03
C ILE A 14 35.06 10.54 7.84
N THR A 15 34.70 11.64 7.18
CA THR A 15 34.44 12.93 7.81
C THR A 15 32.98 13.04 8.26
N TYR A 16 32.68 14.03 9.10
CA TYR A 16 31.28 14.33 9.45
C TYR A 16 30.44 14.75 8.24
N GLU A 17 31.06 15.45 7.28
CA GLU A 17 30.43 15.84 6.02
C GLU A 17 30.06 14.60 5.18
N ASP A 18 30.92 13.59 5.13
CA ASP A 18 30.61 12.30 4.47
C ASP A 18 29.40 11.61 5.13
N LEU A 19 29.29 11.68 6.46
CA LEU A 19 28.13 11.14 7.19
C LEU A 19 26.84 11.91 6.90
N GLN A 20 26.92 13.24 6.80
CA GLN A 20 25.77 14.08 6.44
C GLN A 20 25.31 13.81 5.01
N ASN A 21 26.24 13.78 4.05
CA ASN A 21 25.94 13.45 2.64
C ASN A 21 25.30 12.06 2.52
N ALA A 22 25.84 11.07 3.23
CA ALA A 22 25.27 9.71 3.25
C ALA A 22 23.85 9.69 3.85
N ALA A 23 23.60 10.48 4.90
CA ALA A 23 22.27 10.58 5.51
C ALA A 23 21.26 11.28 4.60
N GLU A 24 21.67 12.35 3.90
CA GLU A 24 20.84 13.06 2.93
C GLU A 24 20.49 12.17 1.74
N GLU A 25 21.48 11.50 1.14
CA GLU A 25 21.23 10.53 0.06
C GLU A 25 20.28 9.40 0.49
N ALA A 26 20.44 8.87 1.71
CA ALA A 26 19.55 7.84 2.23
C ALA A 26 18.12 8.36 2.41
N SER A 27 17.96 9.60 2.87
CA SER A 27 16.66 10.27 3.02
C SER A 27 15.98 10.48 1.65
N GLU A 28 16.72 10.98 0.66
CA GLU A 28 16.21 11.17 -0.71
C GLU A 28 15.78 9.85 -1.37
N LYS A 29 16.57 8.79 -1.18
CA LYS A 29 16.22 7.43 -1.64
C LYS A 29 14.95 6.94 -0.95
N LYS A 30 14.82 7.13 0.37
CA LYS A 30 13.62 6.76 1.13
C LYS A 30 12.38 7.53 0.67
N PHE A 31 12.52 8.82 0.41
CA PHE A 31 11.43 9.67 -0.12
C PHE A 31 11.00 9.20 -1.52
N SER A 32 11.95 9.01 -2.43
CA SER A 32 11.68 8.55 -3.79
C SER A 32 10.99 7.18 -3.81
N HIS A 33 11.44 6.26 -2.95
CA HIS A 33 10.82 4.95 -2.79
C HIS A 33 9.38 5.05 -2.28
N ALA A 34 9.13 5.91 -1.29
CA ALA A 34 7.78 6.15 -0.78
C ALA A 34 6.84 6.71 -1.85
N GLU A 35 7.29 7.66 -2.68
CA GLU A 35 6.50 8.23 -3.77
C GLU A 35 6.15 7.20 -4.85
N ILE A 36 7.09 6.32 -5.20
CA ILE A 36 6.82 5.23 -6.14
C ILE A 36 5.73 4.31 -5.59
N LEU A 37 5.87 3.87 -4.34
CA LEU A 37 4.88 3.00 -3.69
C LEU A 37 3.51 3.68 -3.59
N ARG A 38 3.47 4.96 -3.20
CA ARG A 38 2.22 5.75 -3.16
C ARG A 38 1.56 5.81 -4.53
N LYS A 39 2.31 6.08 -5.60
CA LYS A 39 1.79 6.05 -6.96
C LYS A 39 1.19 4.70 -7.33
N CYS A 40 1.85 3.60 -6.95
CA CYS A 40 1.32 2.25 -7.15
C CYS A 40 0.03 2.00 -6.38
N VAL A 41 -0.08 2.47 -5.13
CA VAL A 41 -1.35 2.43 -4.37
C VAL A 41 -2.45 3.22 -5.08
N GLY A 42 -2.15 4.44 -5.53
CA GLY A 42 -3.12 5.28 -6.24
C GLY A 42 -3.68 4.59 -7.48
N ASN A 43 -2.79 4.08 -8.34
CA ASN A 43 -3.18 3.33 -9.55
C ASN A 43 -3.97 2.06 -9.23
N PHE A 44 -3.57 1.33 -8.18
CA PHE A 44 -4.28 0.14 -7.72
C PHE A 44 -5.71 0.46 -7.26
N ILE A 45 -5.89 1.50 -6.43
CA ILE A 45 -7.20 1.92 -5.94
C ILE A 45 -8.09 2.37 -7.10
N GLU A 46 -7.54 3.15 -8.04
CA GLU A 46 -8.25 3.59 -9.23
C GLU A 46 -8.73 2.38 -10.07
N TYR A 47 -7.84 1.43 -10.34
CA TYR A 47 -8.20 0.25 -11.11
C TYR A 47 -9.21 -0.63 -10.35
N TYR A 48 -9.05 -0.81 -9.04
CA TYR A 48 -10.00 -1.56 -8.22
C TYR A 48 -11.39 -0.91 -8.27
N HIS A 49 -11.48 0.41 -8.17
CA HIS A 49 -12.72 1.18 -8.35
C HIS A 49 -13.37 0.92 -9.72
N GLN A 50 -12.60 1.01 -10.81
CA GLN A 50 -13.07 0.72 -12.17
C GLN A 50 -13.55 -0.73 -12.31
N SER A 51 -12.83 -1.68 -11.70
CA SER A 51 -13.12 -3.11 -11.78
C SER A 51 -14.42 -3.53 -11.07
N LEU A 52 -14.89 -2.70 -10.13
CA LEU A 52 -16.17 -2.88 -9.45
C LEU A 52 -17.35 -2.27 -10.23
N ALA A 53 -17.08 -1.60 -11.35
CA ALA A 53 -18.09 -0.89 -12.14
C ALA A 53 -18.95 0.07 -11.31
N ILE A 54 -18.33 0.71 -10.31
CA ILE A 54 -18.99 1.72 -9.50
C ILE A 54 -19.35 2.90 -10.41
N ALA A 55 -20.58 3.42 -10.27
CA ALA A 55 -21.05 4.56 -11.04
C ALA A 55 -20.14 5.79 -10.85
N ALA A 56 -20.24 6.76 -11.76
CA ALA A 56 -19.38 7.95 -11.77
C ALA A 56 -19.32 8.71 -10.43
N ASN A 57 -20.33 8.56 -9.57
CA ASN A 57 -20.28 9.01 -8.18
C ASN A 57 -19.93 7.82 -7.25
N PRO A 58 -18.74 7.83 -6.62
CA PRO A 58 -18.25 6.74 -5.77
C PRO A 58 -18.87 6.80 -4.36
N THR A 59 -20.06 7.36 -4.25
CA THR A 59 -20.72 7.66 -2.98
C THR A 59 -22.09 7.02 -2.94
N PHE A 60 -22.52 6.64 -1.74
CA PHE A 60 -23.87 6.18 -1.47
C PHE A 60 -24.46 7.00 -0.33
N CYS A 61 -25.77 7.26 -0.39
CA CYS A 61 -26.49 7.82 0.74
C CYS A 61 -26.92 6.70 1.67
N ASN A 62 -26.54 6.79 2.94
CA ASN A 62 -27.03 5.88 3.97
C ASN A 62 -28.49 6.18 4.32
N HIS A 63 -29.10 5.35 5.18
CA HIS A 63 -30.48 5.51 5.65
C HIS A 63 -30.74 6.80 6.46
N LYS A 64 -29.69 7.52 6.89
CA LYS A 64 -29.77 8.83 7.55
C LYS A 64 -29.64 10.00 6.57
N GLY A 65 -29.46 9.71 5.27
CA GLY A 65 -29.21 10.71 4.23
C GLY A 65 -27.78 11.23 4.21
N GLU A 66 -26.85 10.59 4.93
CA GLU A 66 -25.43 10.96 4.91
C GLU A 66 -24.74 10.30 3.72
N GLU A 67 -23.98 11.09 2.98
CA GLU A 67 -23.18 10.63 1.88
C GLU A 67 -21.90 9.94 2.39
N MET A 68 -21.63 8.74 1.90
CA MET A 68 -20.49 7.93 2.31
C MET A 68 -19.75 7.42 1.08
N GLN A 69 -18.42 7.47 1.10
CA GLN A 69 -17.60 6.87 0.04
C GLN A 69 -17.70 5.34 0.08
N ILE A 70 -17.81 4.74 -1.10
CA ILE A 70 -17.85 3.27 -1.28
C ILE A 70 -16.47 2.68 -0.99
N ILE A 71 -15.39 3.35 -1.37
CA ILE A 71 -14.01 2.93 -1.15
C ILE A 71 -13.28 4.05 -0.40
N THR A 72 -12.66 3.72 0.72
CA THR A 72 -11.89 4.67 1.53
C THR A 72 -10.53 4.09 1.89
N LEU A 73 -9.47 4.89 1.70
CA LEU A 73 -8.12 4.56 2.12
C LEU A 73 -7.92 4.94 3.60
N GLY A 74 -7.21 4.10 4.34
CA GLY A 74 -6.89 4.39 5.73
C GLY A 74 -5.79 3.52 6.28
N VAL A 75 -5.66 3.54 7.60
CA VAL A 75 -4.74 2.70 8.37
C VAL A 75 -5.45 2.14 9.60
N SER A 76 -4.90 1.10 10.21
CA SER A 76 -5.31 0.66 11.54
C SER A 76 -4.54 1.45 12.59
N GLU A 77 -5.24 2.28 13.36
CA GLU A 77 -4.69 2.91 14.57
C GLU A 77 -5.46 2.35 15.78
N HIS A 78 -4.76 1.69 16.71
CA HIS A 78 -5.37 1.08 17.91
C HIS A 78 -6.54 0.13 17.60
N ASN A 79 -6.42 -0.68 16.53
CA ASN A 79 -7.48 -1.58 16.02
C ASN A 79 -8.75 -0.87 15.50
N VAL A 80 -8.66 0.43 15.24
CA VAL A 80 -9.74 1.22 14.62
C VAL A 80 -9.29 1.70 13.25
N PHE A 81 -10.15 1.55 12.25
CA PHE A 81 -9.92 2.12 10.93
C PHE A 81 -9.94 3.65 11.02
N LYS A 82 -8.86 4.28 10.56
CA LYS A 82 -8.77 5.74 10.44
C LYS A 82 -8.46 6.11 9.00
N GLU A 83 -9.32 6.94 8.43
CA GLU A 83 -9.15 7.48 7.08
C GLU A 83 -7.85 8.29 6.98
N LYS A 84 -7.13 8.10 5.88
CA LYS A 84 -5.87 8.76 5.57
C LYS A 84 -5.76 9.03 4.08
N TYR A 85 -5.19 10.18 3.75
CA TYR A 85 -4.79 10.47 2.38
C TYR A 85 -3.51 9.72 2.02
N LEU A 86 -3.32 9.49 0.72
CA LEU A 86 -2.18 8.74 0.19
C LEU A 86 -0.81 9.32 0.62
N HIS A 87 -0.69 10.65 0.62
CA HIS A 87 0.54 11.35 1.03
C HIS A 87 0.83 11.26 2.53
N GLU A 88 -0.17 10.91 3.35
CA GLU A 88 0.00 10.69 4.79
C GLU A 88 0.53 9.29 5.13
N LEU A 89 0.51 8.35 4.18
CA LEU A 89 1.02 7.01 4.40
C LEU A 89 2.53 7.06 4.58
N LYS A 90 3.00 6.56 5.72
CA LYS A 90 4.43 6.55 6.07
C LYS A 90 5.06 5.25 5.63
N LEU A 91 6.25 5.36 5.05
CA LEU A 91 7.10 4.22 4.77
C LEU A 91 7.71 3.70 6.08
N SER A 92 7.62 2.41 6.31
CA SER A 92 8.28 1.73 7.43
C SER A 92 9.80 1.68 7.24
N ASP A 93 10.49 1.15 8.25
CA ASP A 93 11.95 0.98 8.22
C ASP A 93 12.40 -0.14 7.28
N ASP A 94 11.53 -1.11 6.98
CA ASP A 94 11.77 -2.17 6.00
C ASP A 94 11.34 -1.79 4.57
N PHE A 95 11.16 -0.49 4.30
CA PHE A 95 10.78 0.06 2.99
C PHE A 95 9.44 -0.49 2.45
N THR A 96 8.51 -0.79 3.36
CA THR A 96 7.15 -1.19 3.03
C THR A 96 6.14 -0.09 3.34
N LEU A 97 5.01 -0.13 2.66
CA LEU A 97 3.91 0.80 2.87
C LEU A 97 2.65 -0.01 3.18
N SER A 98 2.15 0.12 4.40
CA SER A 98 0.98 -0.62 4.88
C SER A 98 -0.22 0.30 4.99
N PHE A 99 -1.37 -0.17 4.53
CA PHE A 99 -2.63 0.56 4.54
C PHE A 99 -3.82 -0.40 4.64
N MET A 100 -5.00 0.18 4.80
CA MET A 100 -6.28 -0.52 4.75
C MET A 100 -7.14 0.09 3.68
N LEU A 101 -7.81 -0.75 2.89
CA LEU A 101 -8.89 -0.32 2.02
C LEU A 101 -10.22 -0.74 2.64
N LYS A 102 -11.04 0.25 2.98
CA LYS A 102 -12.42 0.04 3.45
C LYS A 102 -13.35 0.06 2.24
N THR A 103 -14.07 -1.03 2.03
CA THR A 103 -15.12 -1.14 1.01
C THR A 103 -16.47 -1.24 1.69
N VAL A 104 -17.38 -0.31 1.40
CA VAL A 104 -18.75 -0.31 1.92
C VAL A 104 -19.67 -1.02 0.94
N ILE A 105 -20.53 -1.88 1.47
CA ILE A 105 -21.45 -2.72 0.70
C ILE A 105 -22.87 -2.26 1.02
N ALA A 106 -23.48 -1.62 0.03
CA ALA A 106 -24.88 -1.22 0.12
C ALA A 106 -25.78 -2.44 0.02
N MET A 107 -26.56 -2.71 1.07
CA MET A 107 -27.58 -3.76 1.08
C MET A 107 -28.97 -3.12 0.93
N LYS A 108 -29.93 -3.89 0.39
CA LYS A 108 -31.35 -3.50 0.40
C LYS A 108 -31.86 -3.54 1.84
N GLY A 109 -31.90 -2.40 2.54
CA GLY A 109 -32.35 -2.30 3.93
C GLY A 109 -31.67 -1.18 4.72
N VAL A 110 -31.83 -1.19 6.05
CA VAL A 110 -31.29 -0.14 6.95
C VAL A 110 -29.81 -0.38 7.32
N HIS A 111 -29.32 -1.60 7.17
CA HIS A 111 -27.96 -1.97 7.55
C HIS A 111 -27.04 -2.04 6.32
N HIS A 112 -25.98 -1.24 6.34
CA HIS A 112 -24.84 -1.40 5.43
C HIS A 112 -23.74 -2.15 6.17
N THR A 113 -23.03 -3.01 5.44
CA THR A 113 -21.83 -3.66 5.97
C THR A 113 -20.60 -3.05 5.31
N TRP A 114 -19.46 -3.11 5.98
CA TRP A 114 -18.20 -2.66 5.44
C TRP A 114 -17.11 -3.67 5.78
N ILE A 115 -16.12 -3.75 4.89
CA ILE A 115 -14.97 -4.63 5.03
C ILE A 115 -13.73 -3.77 4.94
N ALA A 116 -12.82 -3.90 5.90
CA ALA A 116 -11.50 -3.28 5.84
C ALA A 116 -10.46 -4.37 5.54
N SER A 117 -9.80 -4.24 4.40
CA SER A 117 -8.80 -5.20 3.94
C SER A 117 -7.40 -4.60 4.15
N PRO A 118 -6.57 -5.18 5.04
CA PRO A 118 -5.18 -4.76 5.22
C PRO A 118 -4.32 -5.20 4.04
N ILE A 119 -3.54 -4.25 3.52
CA ILE A 119 -2.67 -4.41 2.37
C ILE A 119 -1.30 -3.84 2.72
N THR A 120 -0.26 -4.60 2.41
CA THR A 120 1.12 -4.15 2.49
C THR A 120 1.73 -4.19 1.11
N ILE A 121 2.41 -3.13 0.72
CA ILE A 121 3.17 -3.10 -0.53
C ILE A 121 4.65 -2.91 -0.25
N SER A 122 5.46 -3.58 -1.05
CA SER A 122 6.91 -3.45 -1.04
C SER A 122 7.42 -3.43 -2.47
N MET A 123 8.62 -2.89 -2.67
CA MET A 123 9.27 -2.90 -3.97
C MET A 123 10.66 -3.49 -3.81
N ASN A 124 10.97 -4.44 -4.70
CA ASN A 124 12.30 -5.01 -4.82
C ASN A 124 12.73 -4.85 -6.28
N SER A 125 13.73 -3.99 -6.51
CA SER A 125 14.10 -3.51 -7.84
C SER A 125 12.87 -2.98 -8.59
N ASP A 126 12.58 -3.47 -9.80
CA ASP A 126 11.46 -3.00 -10.63
C ASP A 126 10.15 -3.78 -10.41
N VAL A 127 10.04 -4.56 -9.34
CA VAL A 127 8.86 -5.38 -9.05
C VAL A 127 8.21 -4.93 -7.74
N VAL A 128 6.95 -4.51 -7.84
CA VAL A 128 6.11 -4.16 -6.70
C VAL A 128 5.33 -5.39 -6.27
N THR A 129 5.43 -5.76 -5.00
CA THR A 129 4.68 -6.87 -4.42
C THR A 129 3.54 -6.32 -3.59
N PHE A 130 2.31 -6.72 -3.90
CA PHE A 130 1.14 -6.47 -3.08
C PHE A 130 0.88 -7.71 -2.24
N THR A 131 0.76 -7.51 -0.93
CA THR A 131 0.44 -8.55 0.04
C THR A 131 -0.87 -8.19 0.70
N PHE A 132 -1.84 -9.09 0.59
CA PHE A 132 -3.17 -8.99 1.17
C PHE A 132 -3.24 -9.94 2.35
N ASN A 133 -3.53 -9.41 3.54
CA ASN A 133 -3.67 -10.21 4.74
C ASN A 133 -5.16 -10.48 4.96
N ASP A 134 -5.57 -11.73 4.78
CA ASP A 134 -6.86 -12.24 5.24
C ASP A 134 -6.67 -12.90 6.62
N ASN A 135 -7.73 -13.00 7.42
CA ASN A 135 -7.69 -13.58 8.77
C ASN A 135 -7.20 -15.04 8.79
N SER A 136 -7.27 -15.74 7.65
CA SER A 136 -6.86 -17.14 7.51
C SER A 136 -5.64 -17.37 6.60
N GLU A 137 -5.30 -16.43 5.72
CA GLU A 137 -4.29 -16.64 4.69
C GLU A 137 -3.69 -15.32 4.21
N THR A 138 -2.38 -15.31 3.96
CA THR A 138 -1.70 -14.19 3.30
C THR A 138 -1.58 -14.51 1.81
N LYS A 139 -2.09 -13.63 0.96
CA LYS A 139 -1.96 -13.76 -0.50
C LYS A 139 -1.09 -12.64 -1.04
N SER A 140 -0.28 -12.93 -2.03
CA SER A 140 0.59 -11.92 -2.64
C SER A 140 0.59 -12.02 -4.15
N CYS A 141 0.63 -10.88 -4.84
CA CYS A 141 0.87 -10.80 -6.27
C CYS A 141 2.03 -9.86 -6.57
N ARG A 142 2.78 -10.18 -7.64
CA ARG A 142 3.96 -9.42 -8.06
C ARG A 142 3.62 -8.70 -9.35
N ILE A 143 3.77 -7.39 -9.34
CA ILE A 143 3.38 -6.51 -10.43
C ILE A 143 4.64 -5.80 -10.92
N PRO A 144 4.94 -5.82 -12.23
CA PRO A 144 6.03 -5.00 -12.75
C PRO A 144 5.73 -3.53 -12.51
N GLN A 145 6.74 -2.74 -12.17
CA GLN A 145 6.57 -1.30 -12.07
C GLN A 145 6.14 -0.75 -13.44
N GLY A 146 5.05 0.02 -13.46
CA GLY A 146 4.50 0.53 -14.70
C GLY A 146 3.34 1.50 -14.49
N ASN A 147 3.03 2.25 -15.53
CA ASN A 147 1.95 3.24 -15.54
C ASN A 147 0.64 2.69 -16.12
N THR A 148 0.64 1.48 -16.69
CA THR A 148 -0.55 0.90 -17.30
C THR A 148 -1.44 0.33 -16.21
N LEU A 149 -2.64 0.87 -16.02
CA LEU A 149 -3.56 0.42 -14.96
C LEU A 149 -3.89 -1.09 -15.03
N ALA A 150 -3.91 -1.69 -16.22
CA ALA A 150 -4.21 -3.10 -16.41
C ALA A 150 -3.25 -4.06 -15.69
N ILE A 151 -2.04 -3.63 -15.34
CA ILE A 151 -1.08 -4.44 -14.57
C ILE A 151 -1.59 -4.71 -13.14
N TYR A 152 -2.52 -3.91 -12.62
CA TYR A 152 -3.13 -4.07 -11.30
C TYR A 152 -4.35 -5.00 -11.31
N SER A 153 -4.67 -5.63 -12.43
CA SER A 153 -5.82 -6.53 -12.57
C SER A 153 -5.80 -7.71 -11.61
N GLU A 154 -4.67 -8.40 -11.51
CA GLU A 154 -4.50 -9.51 -10.58
C GLU A 154 -4.70 -9.08 -9.11
N ALA A 155 -4.11 -7.95 -8.71
CA ALA A 155 -4.27 -7.39 -7.37
C ALA A 155 -5.73 -7.03 -7.06
N ALA A 156 -6.43 -6.42 -8.02
CA ALA A 156 -7.83 -6.05 -7.86
C ALA A 156 -8.74 -7.28 -7.79
N ASP A 157 -8.50 -8.30 -8.62
CA ASP A 157 -9.22 -9.56 -8.57
C ASP A 157 -9.00 -10.29 -7.24
N MET A 158 -7.76 -10.29 -6.74
CA MET A 158 -7.43 -10.85 -5.43
C MET A 158 -8.19 -10.14 -4.30
N LEU A 159 -8.22 -8.80 -4.30
CA LEU A 159 -8.98 -8.03 -3.32
C LEU A 159 -10.50 -8.27 -3.43
N LYS A 160 -11.05 -8.36 -4.64
CA LYS A 160 -12.47 -8.72 -4.85
C LYS A 160 -12.79 -10.09 -4.28
N MET A 161 -11.93 -11.08 -4.51
CA MET A 161 -12.09 -12.43 -3.98
C MET A 161 -12.04 -12.48 -2.45
N ILE A 162 -11.09 -11.77 -1.83
CA ILE A 162 -11.00 -11.64 -0.36
C ILE A 162 -12.26 -10.98 0.18
N THR A 163 -12.69 -9.86 -0.41
CA THR A 163 -13.91 -9.15 -0.01
C THR A 163 -15.12 -10.07 -0.09
N MET A 164 -15.31 -10.80 -1.20
CA MET A 164 -16.40 -11.75 -1.37
C MET A 164 -16.36 -12.91 -0.36
N ASN A 165 -15.18 -13.41 -0.01
CA ASN A 165 -15.03 -14.46 0.99
C ASN A 165 -15.43 -13.98 2.39
N ILE A 166 -15.00 -12.78 2.80
CA ILE A 166 -15.37 -12.18 4.08
C ILE A 166 -16.89 -11.96 4.16
N ILE A 167 -17.54 -11.47 3.08
CA ILE A 167 -19.00 -11.36 3.02
C ILE A 167 -19.67 -12.71 3.28
N LYS A 168 -19.22 -13.77 2.60
CA LYS A 168 -19.81 -15.11 2.74
C LYS A 168 -19.64 -15.69 4.14
N GLN A 169 -18.52 -15.41 4.81
CA GLN A 169 -18.27 -15.88 6.18
C GLN A 169 -19.07 -15.11 7.24
N THR A 170 -19.39 -13.84 6.96
CA THR A 170 -20.16 -12.97 7.87
C THR A 170 -21.67 -13.08 7.68
N ALA A 171 -22.14 -13.75 6.61
CA ALA A 171 -23.55 -14.00 6.37
C ALA A 171 -24.11 -15.02 7.40
N PRO A 172 -25.27 -14.75 8.04
CA PRO A 172 -25.91 -15.72 8.94
C PRO A 172 -26.30 -16.99 8.18
N LYS A 173 -26.11 -18.16 8.82
CA LYS A 173 -26.57 -19.46 8.31
C LYS A 173 -28.09 -19.55 8.23
#